data_AF-A0A914YXB8-F1
#
_entry.id   AF-A0A914YXB8-F1
#
_cell.length_a   1.000
_cell.length_b   1.000
_cell.length_c   1.000
_cell.angle_alpha   90.00
_cell.angle_beta   90.00
_cell.angle_gamma   90.00
#
_symmetry.space_group_name_H-M   'P 1'
#
loop_
_entity.id
_entity.type
_entity.pdbx_description
1 polymer ?
#
loop_
_entity_poly.entity_id
_entity_poly.type
_entity_poly.pdbx_seq_one_letter_code
_entity_poly.pdbx_strand_id
1 'polypeptide(L)'
;MTLEGGSFTGLTFASPEDLAKFSAINISESIQKNFAPESIVGPEFEGIQEDLISYFAYQNVPAKPDANFYIKRYAEFWSDFLINQEVFNETDAKVERGWPIYFYLWNHMSAPVQATLPAAKGAWHTTELSYTFDEKTFAEDVHGEAEHKIQNYFAEIFAQFAYTGLVLIRDVHRQSAMRVRVEG
;
A
#
# COMPACT_ATOMS: atom_id res chain seq x y z
N MET A 1 13.40 10.51 24.26
CA MET A 1 13.89 9.70 23.14
C MET A 1 13.20 10.24 21.90
N THR A 2 13.81 11.27 21.30
CA THR A 2 13.37 11.87 20.04
C THR A 2 13.87 10.97 18.92
N LEU A 3 12.95 10.33 18.20
CA LEU A 3 13.27 9.64 16.96
C LEU A 3 13.71 10.71 15.96
N GLU A 4 15.00 10.75 15.63
CA GLU A 4 15.49 11.55 14.51
C GLU A 4 14.84 11.01 13.24
N GLY A 5 13.89 11.78 12.72
CA GLY A 5 12.98 11.39 11.64
C GLY A 5 13.69 11.31 10.29
N GLY A 6 14.24 10.14 10.00
CA GLY A 6 14.33 9.67 8.62
C GLY A 6 12.98 9.10 8.22
N SER A 7 12.20 9.81 7.39
CA SER A 7 11.08 9.16 6.70
C SER A 7 11.68 8.03 5.86
N PHE A 8 11.23 6.80 6.11
CA PHE A 8 11.68 5.59 5.41
C PHE A 8 11.48 5.71 3.89
N THR A 9 10.54 6.55 3.45
CA THR A 9 10.24 6.81 2.05
C THR A 9 10.71 8.20 1.59
N GLY A 10 11.09 9.12 2.47
CA GLY A 10 11.47 10.49 2.14
C GLY A 10 10.34 11.39 1.59
N LEU A 11 9.20 10.83 1.19
CA LEU A 11 8.07 11.59 0.62
C LEU A 11 7.28 12.37 1.68
N THR A 12 7.19 11.86 2.91
CA THR A 12 6.37 12.43 3.98
C THR A 12 6.82 13.83 4.42
N PHE A 13 8.08 14.18 4.16
CA PHE A 13 8.67 15.47 4.54
C PHE A 13 9.22 16.26 3.34
N ALA A 14 8.94 15.82 2.11
CA ALA A 14 9.38 16.51 0.91
C ALA A 14 8.63 17.83 0.75
N SER A 15 9.34 18.90 0.37
CA SER A 15 8.69 20.17 0.09
C SER A 15 7.86 20.08 -1.21
N PRO A 16 6.83 20.93 -1.41
CA PRO A 16 6.10 20.97 -2.67
C PRO A 16 7.00 21.22 -3.89
N GLU A 17 8.09 21.96 -3.72
CA GLU A 17 9.07 22.20 -4.78
C GLU A 17 9.84 20.93 -5.16
N ASP A 18 10.24 20.13 -4.17
CA ASP A 18 10.92 18.86 -4.40
C ASP A 18 9.98 17.86 -5.07
N LEU A 19 8.73 17.80 -4.61
CA LEU A 19 7.70 16.96 -5.22
C LEU A 19 7.42 17.35 -6.67
N ALA A 20 7.44 18.65 -7.00
CA ALA A 20 7.23 19.11 -8.38
C ALA A 20 8.36 18.71 -9.35
N LYS A 21 9.55 18.40 -8.85
CA LYS A 21 10.72 18.00 -9.63
C LYS A 21 10.94 16.47 -9.64
N PHE A 22 10.06 15.72 -8.97
CA PHE A 22 10.22 14.28 -8.81
C PHE A 22 10.20 13.54 -10.16
N SER A 23 11.11 12.59 -10.34
CA SER A 23 11.35 11.92 -11.62
C SER A 23 11.82 10.48 -11.45
N ALA A 24 12.01 9.78 -12.57
CA ALA A 24 12.63 8.46 -12.62
C ALA A 24 13.97 8.39 -11.85
N ILE A 25 14.78 9.46 -11.90
CA ILE A 25 16.08 9.52 -11.22
C ILE A 25 15.91 9.32 -9.71
N ASN A 26 14.90 9.93 -9.10
CA ASN A 26 14.66 9.82 -7.67
C ASN A 26 14.27 8.39 -7.25
N ILE A 27 13.55 7.67 -8.12
CA ILE A 27 13.22 6.25 -7.90
C ILE A 27 14.49 5.41 -7.98
N SER A 28 15.28 5.59 -9.05
CA SER A 28 16.51 4.85 -9.27
C SER A 28 17.51 5.04 -8.14
N GLU A 29 17.76 6.28 -7.73
CA GLU A 29 18.67 6.60 -6.62
C GLU A 29 18.21 5.98 -5.30
N SER A 30 16.90 5.97 -5.04
CA SER A 30 16.36 5.39 -3.81
C SER A 30 16.47 3.87 -3.79
N ILE A 31 16.18 3.19 -4.92
CA ILE A 31 16.40 1.75 -5.06
C ILE A 31 17.89 1.45 -4.88
N GLN A 32 18.77 2.20 -5.54
CA GLN A 32 20.22 2.00 -5.45
C GLN A 32 20.75 2.14 -4.03
N LYS A 33 20.23 3.12 -3.30
CA LYS A 33 20.68 3.45 -1.95
C LYS A 33 20.08 2.56 -0.87
N ASN A 34 18.80 2.20 -1.01
CA ASN A 34 18.01 1.65 0.09
C ASN A 34 17.53 0.21 -0.15
N PHE A 35 17.74 -0.36 -1.35
CA PHE A 35 17.54 -1.78 -1.57
C PHE A 35 18.53 -2.61 -0.71
N ALA A 36 18.20 -3.88 -0.48
CA ALA A 36 19.01 -4.77 0.33
C ALA A 36 20.44 -4.87 -0.21
N PRO A 37 21.48 -4.86 0.65
CA PRO A 37 22.86 -4.88 0.18
C PRO A 37 23.22 -6.20 -0.51
N GLU A 38 24.23 -6.18 -1.38
CA GLU A 38 24.74 -7.37 -2.08
C GLU A 38 25.09 -8.51 -1.11
N SER A 39 25.54 -8.21 0.11
CA SER A 39 25.82 -9.22 1.14
C SER A 39 24.61 -10.04 1.58
N ILE A 40 23.39 -9.55 1.34
CA ILE A 40 22.12 -10.23 1.65
C ILE A 40 21.54 -10.89 0.39
N VAL A 41 21.61 -10.20 -0.75
CA VAL A 41 21.01 -10.67 -2.01
C VAL A 41 21.89 -11.68 -2.75
N GLY A 42 23.21 -11.54 -2.62
CA GLY A 42 24.19 -12.38 -3.29
C GLY A 42 24.44 -11.98 -4.76
N PRO A 43 24.91 -12.92 -5.60
CA PRO A 43 25.41 -12.62 -6.95
C PRO A 43 24.40 -11.99 -7.91
N GLU A 44 23.10 -12.06 -7.62
CA GLU A 44 22.03 -11.49 -8.46
C GLU A 44 21.71 -10.03 -8.12
N PHE A 45 22.41 -9.44 -7.15
CA PHE A 45 22.14 -8.09 -6.64
C PHE A 45 22.00 -7.04 -7.74
N GLU A 46 22.97 -6.95 -8.65
CA GLU A 46 22.95 -5.95 -9.73
C GLU A 46 21.76 -6.17 -10.66
N GLY A 47 21.51 -7.41 -11.08
CA GLY A 47 20.41 -7.75 -11.98
C GLY A 47 19.03 -7.45 -11.38
N ILE A 48 18.81 -7.83 -10.11
CA ILE A 48 17.56 -7.54 -9.40
C ILE A 48 17.36 -6.03 -9.25
N GLN A 49 18.43 -5.30 -8.93
CA GLN A 49 18.37 -3.85 -8.80
C GLN A 49 18.01 -3.18 -10.13
N GLU A 50 18.62 -3.62 -11.23
CA GLU A 50 18.30 -3.15 -12.59
C GLU A 50 16.86 -3.46 -12.98
N ASP A 51 16.36 -4.66 -12.66
CA ASP A 51 14.98 -5.06 -12.94
C ASP A 51 13.97 -4.21 -12.16
N LEU A 52 14.24 -3.94 -10.87
CA LEU A 52 13.40 -3.06 -10.05
C LEU A 52 13.37 -1.64 -10.61
N ILE A 53 14.52 -1.09 -11.00
CA ILE A 53 14.63 0.24 -11.61
C ILE A 53 13.87 0.27 -12.94
N SER A 54 14.08 -0.72 -13.79
CA SER A 54 13.41 -0.85 -15.09
C SER A 54 11.89 -0.87 -14.92
N TYR A 55 11.40 -1.71 -13.99
CA TYR A 55 9.99 -1.82 -13.67
C TYR A 55 9.42 -0.50 -13.14
N PHE A 56 9.93 0.00 -12.01
CA PHE A 56 9.30 1.12 -11.30
C PHE A 56 9.56 2.48 -11.96
N ALA A 57 10.74 2.71 -12.53
CA ALA A 57 11.11 4.01 -13.07
C ALA A 57 10.82 4.17 -14.58
N TYR A 58 10.83 3.08 -15.36
CA TYR A 58 10.83 3.16 -16.82
C TYR A 58 9.72 2.39 -17.54
N GLN A 59 9.11 1.39 -16.90
CA GLN A 59 8.04 0.62 -17.54
C GLN A 59 6.73 1.40 -17.60
N ASN A 60 6.04 1.29 -18.75
CA ASN A 60 4.72 1.90 -19.00
C ASN A 60 4.67 3.41 -18.76
N VAL A 61 5.80 4.11 -18.89
CA VAL A 61 5.87 5.57 -18.75
C VAL A 61 5.08 6.22 -19.89
N PRO A 62 4.12 7.12 -19.59
CA PRO A 62 3.35 7.81 -20.61
C PRO A 62 4.25 8.76 -21.41
N ALA A 63 3.83 9.17 -22.61
CA ALA A 63 4.62 10.05 -23.49
C ALA A 63 4.99 11.42 -22.86
N LYS A 64 4.21 11.87 -21.87
CA LYS A 64 4.45 13.11 -21.10
C LYS A 64 4.22 12.80 -19.62
N PRO A 65 5.18 12.16 -18.94
CA PRO A 65 5.04 11.88 -17.52
C PRO A 65 5.21 13.18 -16.73
N ASP A 66 4.41 13.34 -15.69
CA ASP A 66 4.57 14.41 -14.71
C ASP A 66 5.18 13.86 -13.41
N ALA A 67 5.50 14.75 -12.48
CA ALA A 67 6.07 14.33 -11.20
C ALA A 67 5.11 13.43 -10.40
N ASN A 68 3.80 13.66 -10.50
CA ASN A 68 2.79 12.83 -9.84
C ASN A 68 2.82 11.37 -10.30
N PHE A 69 3.07 11.11 -11.58
CA PHE A 69 3.28 9.75 -12.08
C PHE A 69 4.45 9.08 -11.35
N TYR A 70 5.60 9.73 -11.27
CA TYR A 70 6.78 9.15 -10.63
C TYR A 70 6.64 9.01 -9.11
N ILE A 71 5.98 9.97 -8.44
CA ILE A 71 5.69 9.86 -7.00
C ILE A 71 4.80 8.65 -6.73
N LYS A 72 3.80 8.38 -7.59
CA LYS A 72 2.96 7.17 -7.46
C LYS A 72 3.77 5.90 -7.64
N ARG A 73 4.61 5.81 -8.67
CA ARG A 73 5.51 4.65 -8.88
C ARG A 73 6.46 4.43 -7.71
N TYR A 74 6.97 5.51 -7.13
CA TYR A 74 7.82 5.46 -5.95
C TYR A 74 7.05 4.95 -4.71
N ALA A 75 5.83 5.42 -4.50
CA ALA A 75 4.98 4.96 -3.41
C ALA A 75 4.59 3.48 -3.59
N GLU A 76 4.30 3.05 -4.81
CA GLU A 76 4.06 1.64 -5.16
C GLU A 76 5.28 0.78 -4.84
N PHE A 77 6.48 1.18 -5.28
CA PHE A 77 7.73 0.46 -4.96
C PHE A 77 7.89 0.23 -3.46
N TRP A 78 7.78 1.30 -2.66
CA TRP A 78 7.96 1.17 -1.21
C TRP A 78 6.84 0.39 -0.53
N SER A 79 5.60 0.52 -1.01
CA SER A 79 4.47 -0.24 -0.48
C SER A 79 4.65 -1.73 -0.75
N ASP A 80 5.08 -2.10 -1.96
CA ASP A 80 5.31 -3.49 -2.33
C ASP A 80 6.52 -4.07 -1.62
N PHE A 81 7.63 -3.32 -1.57
CA PHE A 81 8.88 -3.76 -0.96
C PHE A 81 8.79 -3.94 0.55
N LEU A 82 8.03 -3.09 1.26
CA LEU A 82 7.99 -3.13 2.73
C LEU A 82 6.78 -3.85 3.30
N ILE A 83 5.68 -3.91 2.57
CA ILE A 83 4.39 -4.33 3.12
C ILE A 83 3.75 -5.39 2.24
N ASN A 84 3.35 -5.04 1.01
CA ASN A 84 2.43 -5.90 0.25
C ASN A 84 3.04 -7.26 -0.09
N GLN A 85 4.32 -7.31 -0.49
CA GLN A 85 4.96 -8.57 -0.83
C GLN A 85 5.12 -9.48 0.39
N GLU A 86 5.46 -8.91 1.55
CA GLU A 86 5.62 -9.68 2.79
C GLU A 86 4.28 -10.20 3.32
N VAL A 87 3.23 -9.37 3.28
CA VAL A 87 1.87 -9.80 3.63
C VAL A 87 1.38 -10.91 2.69
N PHE A 88 1.72 -10.82 1.39
CA PHE A 88 1.40 -11.87 0.42
C PHE A 88 2.16 -13.17 0.71
N ASN A 89 3.47 -13.11 0.96
CA ASN A 89 4.30 -14.27 1.32
C ASN A 89 3.78 -14.96 2.60
N GLU A 90 3.43 -14.19 3.64
CA GLU A 90 2.85 -14.74 4.87
C GLU A 90 1.49 -15.38 4.62
N THR A 91 0.67 -14.76 3.77
CA THR A 91 -0.64 -15.30 3.38
C THR A 91 -0.50 -16.65 2.68
N ASP A 92 0.36 -16.74 1.67
CA ASP A 92 0.62 -18.00 0.95
C ASP A 92 1.11 -19.09 1.91
N ALA A 93 2.07 -18.76 2.78
CA ALA A 93 2.61 -19.70 3.75
C ALA A 93 1.56 -20.18 4.77
N LYS A 94 0.56 -19.36 5.11
CA LYS A 94 -0.56 -19.76 5.98
C LYS A 94 -1.58 -20.61 5.23
N VAL A 95 -1.89 -20.27 3.99
CA VAL A 95 -2.78 -21.06 3.12
C VAL A 95 -2.23 -22.46 2.91
N GLU A 96 -0.93 -22.60 2.63
CA GLU A 96 -0.26 -23.91 2.50
C GLU A 96 -0.37 -24.78 3.75
N ARG A 97 -0.50 -24.15 4.92
CA ARG A 97 -0.69 -24.83 6.21
C ARG A 97 -2.17 -25.07 6.56
N GLY A 98 -3.09 -24.80 5.63
CA GLY A 98 -4.52 -25.02 5.82
C GLY A 98 -5.23 -23.97 6.68
N TRP A 99 -4.63 -22.79 6.88
CA TRP A 99 -5.27 -21.72 7.65
C TRP A 99 -6.36 -21.06 6.79
N PRO A 100 -7.56 -20.79 7.35
CA PRO A 100 -8.54 -19.96 6.67
C PRO A 100 -8.05 -18.51 6.64
N ILE A 101 -7.79 -17.98 5.45
CA ILE A 101 -7.34 -16.59 5.26
C ILE A 101 -8.41 -15.79 4.51
N TYR A 102 -8.64 -14.58 5.01
CA TYR A 102 -9.40 -13.53 4.34
C TYR A 102 -8.45 -12.39 4.04
N PHE A 103 -8.42 -11.95 2.79
CA PHE A 103 -7.55 -10.88 2.31
C PHE A 103 -8.41 -9.71 1.84
N TYR A 104 -8.02 -8.48 2.16
CA TYR A 104 -8.70 -7.28 1.70
C TYR A 104 -7.70 -6.29 1.10
N LEU A 105 -8.22 -5.42 0.24
CA LEU A 105 -7.50 -4.27 -0.28
C LEU A 105 -8.25 -3.01 0.15
N TRP A 106 -7.56 -2.13 0.87
CA TRP A 106 -8.10 -0.82 1.22
C TRP A 106 -7.63 0.22 0.21
N ASN A 107 -8.56 0.79 -0.55
CA ASN A 107 -8.28 1.79 -1.59
C ASN A 107 -9.11 3.08 -1.42
N HIS A 108 -9.77 3.23 -0.28
CA HIS A 108 -10.62 4.38 0.00
C HIS A 108 -9.88 5.47 0.78
N MET A 109 -10.16 6.72 0.44
CA MET A 109 -9.74 7.90 1.18
C MET A 109 -10.79 8.98 0.99
N SER A 110 -11.21 9.63 2.09
CA SER A 110 -12.23 10.67 2.02
C SER A 110 -11.82 11.80 1.09
N ALA A 111 -12.79 12.34 0.35
CA ALA A 111 -12.54 13.42 -0.60
C ALA A 111 -11.94 14.69 0.05
N PRO A 112 -12.37 15.11 1.26
CA PRO A 112 -11.74 16.24 1.96
C PRO A 112 -10.26 16.00 2.23
N VAL A 113 -9.89 14.81 2.72
CA VAL A 113 -8.48 14.48 2.97
C VAL A 113 -7.70 14.47 1.66
N GLN A 114 -8.22 13.84 0.59
CA GLN A 114 -7.54 13.85 -0.72
C GLN A 114 -7.34 15.26 -1.30
N ALA A 115 -8.16 16.23 -0.91
CA ALA A 115 -8.04 17.61 -1.38
C ALA A 115 -6.90 18.37 -0.72
N THR A 116 -6.44 17.97 0.47
CA THR A 116 -5.31 18.60 1.17
C THR A 116 -3.96 18.08 0.68
N LEU A 117 -3.94 16.99 -0.09
CA LEU A 117 -2.71 16.32 -0.50
C LEU A 117 -2.05 17.00 -1.70
N PRO A 118 -0.75 17.38 -1.61
CA PRO A 118 -0.05 18.02 -2.71
C PRO A 118 0.25 17.07 -3.87
N ALA A 119 0.37 15.76 -3.60
CA ALA A 119 0.69 14.71 -4.57
C ALA A 119 0.16 13.35 -4.10
N ALA A 120 0.27 12.32 -4.96
CA ALA A 120 -0.04 10.93 -4.63
C ALA A 120 -1.40 10.71 -3.92
N LYS A 121 -2.46 11.22 -4.55
CA LYS A 121 -3.84 10.98 -4.11
C LYS A 121 -4.15 9.48 -4.09
N GLY A 122 -4.75 9.03 -3.00
CA GLY A 122 -5.12 7.64 -2.76
C GLY A 122 -5.20 7.33 -1.26
N ALA A 123 -5.42 6.05 -0.94
CA ALA A 123 -5.28 5.56 0.41
C ALA A 123 -3.79 5.53 0.81
N TRP A 124 -3.50 5.92 2.04
CA TRP A 124 -2.15 5.80 2.61
C TRP A 124 -2.11 4.66 3.61
N HIS A 125 -0.89 4.27 3.97
CA HIS A 125 -0.67 3.30 5.03
C HIS A 125 -1.44 3.70 6.29
N THR A 126 -2.18 2.75 6.88
CA THR A 126 -2.98 2.89 8.12
C THR A 126 -4.23 3.78 8.02
N THR A 127 -4.60 4.26 6.83
CA THR A 127 -5.80 5.10 6.69
C THR A 127 -7.10 4.35 6.96
N GLU A 128 -7.08 3.03 6.83
CA GLU A 128 -8.17 2.14 7.22
C GLU A 128 -8.44 2.11 8.72
N LEU A 129 -7.48 2.51 9.56
CA LEU A 129 -7.64 2.51 11.02
C LEU A 129 -8.70 3.52 11.47
N SER A 130 -8.81 4.66 10.80
CA SER A 130 -9.88 5.64 11.07
C SER A 130 -11.28 5.06 10.79
N TYR A 131 -11.37 4.14 9.83
CA TYR A 131 -12.62 3.46 9.46
C TYR A 131 -12.89 2.19 10.26
N THR A 132 -11.92 1.72 11.05
CA THR A 132 -12.05 0.49 11.85
C THR A 132 -12.20 0.79 13.34
N PHE A 133 -11.44 1.75 13.86
CA PHE A 133 -11.27 1.99 15.30
C PHE A 133 -11.68 3.40 15.75
N ASP A 134 -12.26 4.21 14.85
CA ASP A 134 -12.52 5.65 15.10
C ASP A 134 -11.23 6.41 15.50
N GLU A 135 -10.08 5.94 14.99
CA GLU A 135 -8.77 6.51 15.26
C GLU A 135 -8.59 7.80 14.46
N LYS A 136 -8.50 8.93 15.16
CA LYS A 136 -8.42 10.27 14.55
C LYS A 136 -7.01 10.70 14.20
N THR A 137 -6.00 9.90 14.55
CA THR A 137 -4.58 10.23 14.33
C THR A 137 -4.23 10.51 12.86
N PHE A 138 -4.96 9.96 11.90
CA PHE A 138 -4.60 10.04 10.46
C PHE A 138 -5.59 10.78 9.57
N ALA A 139 -6.85 10.95 10.00
CA ALA A 139 -7.86 11.70 9.26
C ALA A 139 -8.90 12.29 10.23
N GLU A 140 -8.88 13.60 10.42
CA GLU A 140 -9.90 14.31 11.21
C GLU A 140 -11.26 14.35 10.48
N ASP A 141 -11.26 14.19 9.14
CA ASP A 141 -12.44 14.42 8.29
C ASP A 141 -13.13 13.12 7.82
N VAL A 142 -13.27 12.12 8.68
CA VAL A 142 -14.23 11.01 8.45
C VAL A 142 -15.62 11.49 8.86
N HIS A 143 -16.13 12.48 8.13
CA HIS A 143 -17.40 13.14 8.44
C HIS A 143 -18.31 13.12 7.22
N GLY A 144 -19.45 12.42 7.35
CA GLY A 144 -20.48 12.36 6.31
C GLY A 144 -21.16 11.00 6.25
N GLU A 145 -22.38 10.98 5.68
CA GLU A 145 -23.18 9.75 5.59
C GLU A 145 -22.47 8.65 4.79
N ALA A 146 -21.77 9.01 3.70
CA ALA A 146 -21.01 8.07 2.89
C ALA A 146 -19.83 7.45 3.67
N GLU A 147 -19.07 8.29 4.39
CA GLU A 147 -17.93 7.84 5.18
C GLU A 147 -18.36 6.96 6.35
N HIS A 148 -19.46 7.30 7.04
CA HIS A 148 -20.03 6.47 8.10
C HIS A 148 -20.54 5.12 7.57
N LYS A 149 -21.07 5.05 6.34
CA LYS A 149 -21.46 3.77 5.73
C LYS A 149 -20.25 2.87 5.53
N ILE A 150 -19.14 3.42 5.06
CA ILE A 150 -17.89 2.67 4.86
C ILE A 150 -17.32 2.24 6.21
N GLN A 151 -17.29 3.14 7.20
CA GLN A 151 -16.82 2.84 8.56
C GLN A 151 -17.65 1.71 9.20
N ASN A 152 -18.98 1.81 9.16
CA ASN A 152 -19.86 0.78 9.71
C ASN A 152 -19.67 -0.56 9.00
N TYR A 153 -19.57 -0.56 7.67
CA TYR A 153 -19.36 -1.77 6.89
C TYR A 153 -18.01 -2.44 7.23
N PHE A 154 -16.94 -1.65 7.34
CA PHE A 154 -15.61 -2.17 7.62
C PHE A 154 -15.51 -2.67 9.07
N ALA A 155 -16.02 -1.90 10.04
CA ALA A 155 -16.11 -2.34 11.44
C ALA A 155 -16.94 -3.62 11.60
N GLU A 156 -18.03 -3.77 10.83
CA GLU A 156 -18.84 -4.99 10.83
C GLU A 156 -18.04 -6.21 10.34
N ILE A 157 -17.22 -6.06 9.29
CA ILE A 157 -16.35 -7.15 8.81
C ILE A 157 -15.41 -7.64 9.91
N PHE A 158 -14.74 -6.72 10.61
CA PHE A 158 -13.83 -7.09 11.70
C PHE A 158 -14.58 -7.69 12.89
N ALA A 159 -15.75 -7.16 13.24
CA ALA A 159 -16.58 -7.70 14.32
C ALA A 159 -17.09 -9.11 14.01
N GLN A 160 -17.53 -9.37 12.77
CA GLN A 160 -17.94 -10.70 12.32
C GLN A 160 -16.77 -11.69 12.38
N PHE A 161 -15.61 -11.30 11.88
CA PHE A 161 -14.41 -12.14 11.93
C PHE A 161 -14.01 -12.45 13.38
N ALA A 162 -14.01 -11.44 14.26
CA ALA A 162 -13.69 -11.62 15.68
C ALA A 162 -14.70 -12.53 16.41
N TYR A 163 -15.99 -12.42 16.09
CA TYR A 163 -17.03 -13.20 16.75
C TYR A 163 -17.16 -14.64 16.22
N THR A 164 -16.95 -14.84 14.92
CA THR A 164 -17.27 -16.12 14.24
C THR A 164 -16.09 -16.81 13.57
N GLY A 165 -14.97 -16.11 13.37
CA GLY A 165 -13.89 -16.55 12.48
C GLY A 165 -14.25 -16.49 11.00
N LEU A 166 -15.43 -15.99 10.62
CA LEU A 166 -15.93 -15.90 9.26
C LEU A 166 -16.26 -14.45 8.91
N VAL A 167 -16.08 -14.11 7.64
CA VAL A 167 -16.56 -12.84 7.07
C VAL A 167 -17.72 -13.14 6.13
N LEU A 168 -18.93 -12.70 6.50
CA LEU A 168 -20.14 -12.87 5.70
C LEU A 168 -20.49 -11.52 5.05
N ILE A 169 -19.92 -11.28 3.87
CA ILE A 169 -20.26 -10.10 3.08
C ILE A 169 -21.65 -10.30 2.46
N ARG A 170 -22.62 -9.47 2.86
CA ARG A 170 -23.90 -9.36 2.15
C ARG A 170 -23.70 -8.47 0.93
N ASP A 171 -23.97 -9.01 -0.25
CA ASP A 171 -24.08 -8.28 -1.54
C ASP A 171 -22.86 -7.47 -2.02
N VAL A 172 -21.74 -8.14 -2.32
CA VAL A 172 -20.74 -7.61 -3.27
C VAL A 172 -20.39 -8.68 -4.30
N HIS A 173 -20.53 -8.34 -5.59
CA HIS A 173 -20.18 -9.18 -6.73
C HIS A 173 -18.77 -9.74 -6.57
N ARG A 174 -18.67 -11.05 -6.38
CA ARG A 174 -17.41 -11.81 -6.50
C ARG A 174 -16.89 -11.64 -7.92
N GLN A 175 -15.92 -10.76 -8.13
CA GLN A 175 -14.98 -10.95 -9.24
C GLN A 175 -13.93 -11.97 -8.76
N SER A 176 -14.25 -13.25 -9.00
CA SER A 176 -13.31 -14.31 -9.36
C SER A 176 -11.92 -14.29 -8.70
N ALA A 177 -11.83 -14.66 -7.42
CA ALA A 177 -10.68 -15.42 -6.92
C ALA A 177 -11.10 -16.88 -6.80
N MET A 178 -11.15 -17.54 -7.95
CA MET A 178 -11.27 -18.99 -8.07
C MET A 178 -9.87 -19.58 -7.91
N ARG A 179 -9.63 -20.37 -6.86
CA ARG A 179 -8.67 -21.48 -6.87
C ARG A 179 -9.04 -22.52 -5.80
N VAL A 180 -9.77 -23.53 -6.31
CA VAL A 180 -9.67 -24.98 -6.04
C VAL A 180 -9.51 -25.42 -4.59
N ARG A 181 -10.60 -25.95 -4.04
CA ARG A 181 -10.57 -26.96 -2.98
C ARG A 181 -10.10 -28.28 -3.62
N VAL A 182 -8.88 -28.72 -3.35
CA VAL A 182 -8.49 -30.11 -3.58
C VAL A 182 -9.02 -30.88 -2.37
N GLU A 183 -10.12 -31.59 -2.56
CA GLU A 183 -10.56 -32.62 -1.62
C GLU A 183 -9.60 -33.81 -1.78
N GLY A 184 -8.90 -34.15 -0.71
CA GLY A 184 -8.17 -35.41 -0.54
C GLY A 184 -8.95 -36.34 0.38
#